data_AF-A0A3D3CVK8-F1
#
_entry.id   AF-A0A3D3CVK8-F1
#
_cell.length_a   1.000
_cell.length_b   1.000
_cell.length_c   1.000
_cell.angle_alpha   90.00
_cell.angle_beta   90.00
_cell.angle_gamma   90.00
#
_symmetry.space_group_name_H-M   'P 1'
#
loop_
_entity.id
_entity.type
_entity.pdbx_description
1 polymer ?
#
loop_
_entity_poly.entity_id
_entity_poly.type
_entity_poly.pdbx_seq_one_letter_code
_entity_poly.pdbx_strand_id
1 'polypeptide(L)'
;DSPVSIELNKKEMKIDLEAASDMKIRQITDVLISRSVKQGIDPLAYDMSKESYPSGKVTKKEIPVRNGLKQEDAKKIVKLIKDSGMKVQA
;
A
#
# COMPACT_ATOMS: atom_id res chain seq x y z
N ASP A 1 -5.83 -24.66 -12.62
CA ASP A 1 -5.75 -23.45 -11.77
C ASP A 1 -4.74 -22.46 -12.30
N SER A 2 -5.12 -21.18 -12.41
CA SER A 2 -4.12 -20.14 -12.59
C SER A 2 -3.42 -19.89 -11.26
N PRO A 3 -2.08 -19.85 -11.20
CA PRO A 3 -1.38 -19.52 -9.97
C PRO A 3 -1.76 -18.10 -9.55
N VAL A 4 -2.30 -17.96 -8.34
CA VAL A 4 -2.55 -16.69 -7.66
C VAL A 4 -1.94 -16.81 -6.27
N SER A 5 -0.99 -15.91 -5.96
CA SER A 5 -0.36 -15.82 -4.64
C SER A 5 -0.51 -14.41 -4.10
N ILE A 6 -0.84 -14.31 -2.81
CA ILE A 6 -0.93 -13.06 -2.05
C ILE A 6 -0.15 -13.29 -0.77
N GLU A 7 1.01 -12.66 -0.65
CA GLU A 7 1.88 -12.82 0.52
C GLU A 7 2.09 -11.49 1.23
N LEU A 8 1.93 -11.48 2.56
CA LEU A 8 2.23 -10.32 3.39
C LEU A 8 3.60 -10.52 4.05
N ASN A 9 4.59 -9.77 3.58
CA ASN A 9 5.88 -9.68 4.24
C ASN A 9 5.81 -8.64 5.36
N LYS A 10 5.64 -9.14 6.60
CA LYS A 10 5.53 -8.31 7.81
C LYS A 10 6.83 -7.59 8.19
N LYS A 11 8.00 -8.08 7.74
CA LYS A 11 9.30 -7.45 8.05
C LYS A 11 9.50 -6.18 7.23
N GLU A 12 9.18 -6.25 5.95
CA GLU A 12 9.33 -5.13 5.01
C GLU A 12 8.05 -4.29 4.87
N MET A 13 6.94 -4.72 5.51
CA MET A 13 5.62 -4.13 5.36
C MET A 13 5.23 -3.98 3.88
N LYS A 14 5.30 -5.08 3.14
CA LYS A 14 4.92 -5.14 1.73
C LYS A 14 4.01 -6.31 1.46
N ILE A 15 3.11 -6.14 0.50
CA ILE A 15 2.25 -7.20 -0.03
C ILE A 15 2.77 -7.56 -1.42
N ASP A 16 3.15 -8.81 -1.59
CA ASP A 16 3.61 -9.37 -2.84
C ASP A 16 2.45 -10.12 -3.51
N LEU A 17 2.04 -9.65 -4.69
CA LEU A 17 1.00 -10.26 -5.50
C LEU A 17 1.63 -10.96 -6.70
N GLU A 18 1.20 -12.19 -6.96
CA GLU A 18 1.57 -12.92 -8.16
C GLU A 18 0.32 -13.50 -8.82
N ALA A 19 0.17 -13.30 -10.12
CA ALA A 19 -0.96 -13.84 -10.89
C ALA A 19 -0.60 -14.09 -12.35
N ALA A 20 -1.43 -14.84 -13.07
CA ALA A 20 -1.18 -15.17 -14.48
C ALA A 20 -1.30 -13.98 -15.48
N SER A 21 -1.84 -12.82 -15.06
CA SER A 21 -1.97 -11.64 -15.92
C SER A 21 -2.18 -10.36 -15.11
N ASP A 22 -1.90 -9.20 -15.72
CA ASP A 22 -2.20 -7.88 -15.15
C ASP A 22 -3.68 -7.70 -14.82
N MET A 23 -4.58 -8.26 -15.63
CA MET A 23 -6.02 -8.21 -15.36
C MET A 23 -6.36 -8.88 -14.03
N LYS A 24 -5.76 -10.04 -13.73
CA LYS A 24 -5.95 -10.72 -12.44
C LYS A 24 -5.33 -9.93 -11.29
N ILE A 25 -4.15 -9.33 -11.48
CA ILE A 25 -3.54 -8.47 -10.45
C ILE A 25 -4.48 -7.31 -10.08
N ARG A 26 -5.10 -6.65 -11.06
CA ARG A 26 -6.07 -5.58 -10.81
C ARG A 26 -7.28 -6.07 -10.02
N GLN A 27 -7.89 -7.18 -10.44
CA GLN A 27 -9.00 -7.79 -9.70
C GLN A 27 -8.65 -8.14 -8.24
N ILE A 28 -7.46 -8.72 -8.01
CA ILE A 28 -6.99 -9.04 -6.67
C ILE A 28 -6.78 -7.76 -5.84
N THR A 29 -6.22 -6.71 -6.45
CA THR A 29 -6.02 -5.41 -5.81
C THR A 29 -7.35 -4.80 -5.36
N ASP A 30 -8.37 -4.85 -6.20
CA ASP A 30 -9.71 -4.32 -5.86
C ASP A 30 -10.35 -5.09 -4.69
N VAL A 31 -10.22 -6.42 -4.70
CA VAL A 31 -10.71 -7.27 -3.60
C VAL A 31 -9.95 -6.99 -2.31
N LEU A 32 -8.62 -6.81 -2.38
CA LEU A 32 -7.79 -6.44 -1.24
C LEU A 32 -8.29 -5.12 -0.63
N ILE A 33 -8.44 -4.07 -1.43
CA ILE A 33 -8.93 -2.77 -0.96
C ILE A 33 -10.32 -2.88 -0.34
N SER A 34 -11.25 -3.57 -1.02
CA SER A 34 -12.62 -3.77 -0.51
C SER A 34 -12.64 -4.46 0.86
N ARG A 35 -11.77 -5.45 1.06
CA ARG A 35 -11.61 -6.15 2.36
C ARG A 35 -10.98 -5.24 3.40
N SER A 36 -9.94 -4.51 3.05
CA SER A 36 -9.22 -3.59 3.94
C SER A 36 -10.12 -2.47 4.47
N VAL A 37 -10.92 -1.86 3.60
CA VAL A 37 -11.90 -0.83 4.00
C VAL A 37 -12.91 -1.40 5.00
N LYS A 38 -13.40 -2.63 4.78
CA LYS A 38 -14.32 -3.30 5.73
C LYS A 38 -13.66 -3.60 7.09
N GLN A 39 -12.35 -3.68 7.14
CA GLN A 39 -11.56 -3.87 8.37
C GLN A 39 -11.09 -2.55 8.98
N GLY A 40 -11.51 -1.40 8.44
CA GLY A 40 -11.14 -0.08 8.95
C GLY A 40 -9.75 0.40 8.51
N ILE A 41 -9.15 -0.24 7.51
CA ILE A 41 -7.87 0.18 6.93
C ILE A 41 -8.14 1.13 5.76
N ASP A 42 -7.55 2.32 5.81
CA ASP A 42 -7.65 3.30 4.73
C ASP A 42 -6.93 2.81 3.46
N PRO A 43 -7.54 2.89 2.27
CA PRO A 43 -6.89 2.54 1.01
C PRO A 43 -5.57 3.28 0.75
N LEU A 44 -5.39 4.48 1.29
CA LEU A 44 -4.16 5.28 1.20
C LEU A 44 -2.98 4.65 1.96
N ALA A 45 -3.23 3.62 2.78
CA ALA A 45 -2.19 2.82 3.39
C ALA A 45 -1.40 2.01 2.36
N TYR A 46 -1.98 1.74 1.18
CA TYR A 46 -1.33 0.96 0.12
C TYR A 46 -0.66 1.87 -0.90
N ASP A 47 0.65 1.72 -1.10
CA ASP A 47 1.36 2.39 -2.18
C ASP A 47 1.18 1.63 -3.49
N MET A 48 0.23 2.11 -4.31
CA MET A 48 -0.11 1.53 -5.60
C MET A 48 0.61 2.21 -6.78
N SER A 49 1.60 3.08 -6.51
CA SER A 49 2.33 3.80 -7.55
C SER A 49 3.15 2.89 -8.46
N LYS A 50 3.56 1.71 -7.96
CA LYS A 50 4.28 0.71 -8.73
C LYS A 50 3.32 -0.08 -9.62
N GLU A 51 3.59 -0.07 -10.92
CA GLU A 51 2.92 -0.95 -11.86
C GLU A 51 3.34 -2.41 -11.68
N SER A 52 2.47 -3.32 -12.13
CA SER A 52 2.79 -4.74 -12.20
C SER A 52 3.79 -5.01 -13.32
N TYR A 53 4.63 -6.01 -13.12
CA TYR A 53 5.68 -6.38 -14.07
C TYR A 53 5.66 -7.88 -14.38
N PRO A 54 5.99 -8.29 -15.63
CA PRO A 54 6.08 -9.70 -15.98
C PRO A 54 7.32 -10.35 -15.34
N SER A 55 7.16 -11.57 -14.85
CA SER A 55 8.20 -12.40 -14.25
C SER A 55 8.01 -13.87 -14.66
N GLY A 56 8.68 -14.27 -15.74
CA GLY A 56 8.53 -15.61 -16.30
C GLY A 56 7.11 -15.87 -16.81
N LYS A 57 6.40 -16.82 -16.17
CA LYS A 57 5.02 -17.20 -16.53
C LYS A 57 3.94 -16.46 -15.73
N VAL A 58 4.34 -15.58 -14.81
CA VAL A 58 3.44 -14.83 -13.93
C VAL A 58 3.74 -13.34 -14.02
N THR A 59 2.75 -12.53 -13.70
CA THR A 59 2.86 -11.11 -13.45
C THR A 59 2.97 -10.91 -11.94
N LYS A 60 3.90 -10.06 -11.51
CA LYS A 60 4.09 -9.70 -10.10
C LYS A 60 3.74 -8.24 -9.85
N LYS A 61 3.30 -7.93 -8.63
CA LYS A 61 3.13 -6.56 -8.15
C LYS A 61 3.50 -6.49 -6.67
N GLU A 62 4.38 -5.56 -6.35
CA GLU A 62 4.74 -5.26 -4.95
C GLU A 62 3.96 -4.03 -4.50
N ILE A 63 3.24 -4.15 -3.39
CA ILE A 63 2.47 -3.06 -2.80
C ILE A 63 3.05 -2.77 -1.41
N PRO A 64 3.90 -1.75 -1.27
CA PRO A 64 4.33 -1.27 0.03
C PRO A 64 3.13 -0.82 0.87
N VAL A 65 3.12 -1.18 2.15
CA VAL A 65 2.10 -0.79 3.12
C VAL A 65 2.69 0.26 4.04
N ARG A 66 2.08 1.45 4.06
CA ARG A 66 2.44 2.54 4.96
C ARG A 66 2.04 2.16 6.38
N ASN A 67 3.03 1.93 7.23
CA ASN A 67 2.86 1.74 8.65
C ASN A 67 3.51 2.89 9.42
N GLY A 68 2.68 3.83 9.88
CA GLY A 68 3.15 5.07 10.50
C GLY A 68 3.46 6.18 9.48
N LEU A 69 3.89 7.33 10.01
CA LEU A 69 4.23 8.52 9.21
C LEU A 69 5.71 8.46 8.83
N LYS A 70 6.02 8.71 7.55
CA LYS A 70 7.40 8.99 7.15
C LYS A 70 7.87 10.25 7.86
N GLN A 71 9.14 10.31 8.24
CA GLN A 71 9.70 11.47 8.97
C GLN A 71 9.48 12.79 8.23
N GLU A 72 9.50 12.77 6.89
CA GLU A 72 9.21 13.94 6.05
C GLU A 72 7.76 14.41 6.19
N ASP A 73 6.81 13.48 6.19
CA ASP A 73 5.39 13.78 6.37
C ASP A 73 5.11 14.27 7.80
N ALA A 74 5.78 13.68 8.81
CA ALA A 74 5.73 14.17 10.18
C ALA A 74 6.24 15.61 10.31
N LYS A 75 7.37 15.94 9.66
CA LYS A 75 7.90 17.32 9.63
C LYS A 75 6.94 18.30 8.93
N LYS A 76 6.30 17.89 7.83
CA LYS A 76 5.29 18.71 7.15
C LYS A 76 4.08 18.97 8.05
N ILE A 77 3.60 17.96 8.77
CA ILE A 77 2.49 18.10 9.73
C ILE A 77 2.88 19.09 10.84
N VAL A 78 4.06 18.94 11.45
CA VAL A 78 4.54 19.86 12.49
C VAL A 78 4.64 21.29 11.95
N LYS A 79 5.11 21.46 10.72
CA LYS A 79 5.17 22.78 10.07
C LYS A 79 3.78 23.38 9.86
N LEU A 80 2.85 22.63 9.28
CA LEU A 80 1.46 23.07 9.08
C LEU A 80 0.79 23.47 10.39
N ILE A 81 1.02 22.72 11.47
CA ILE A 81 0.50 23.03 12.80
C ILE A 81 1.09 24.35 13.32
N LYS A 82 2.40 24.55 13.20
CA LYS A 82 3.06 25.81 13.60
C LYS A 82 2.59 27.00 12.77
N ASP A 83 2.44 26.81 11.47
CA ASP A 83 1.98 27.84 10.53
C ASP A 83 0.51 28.22 10.78
N SER A 84 -0.30 27.30 11.35
CA SER A 84 -1.70 27.58 11.71
C SER A 84 -1.88 28.48 12.94
N GLY A 85 -0.79 28.90 13.61
CA GLY A 85 -0.83 29.79 14.78
C GLY A 85 -1.40 29.14 16.04
N MET A 86 -1.66 27.84 16.03
CA MET A 86 -2.12 27.09 17.21
C MET A 86 -0.99 27.03 18.24
N LYS A 87 -1.30 27.41 19.49
CA LYS A 87 -0.39 27.26 20.63
C LYS A 87 -0.32 25.80 21.07
N VAL A 88 0.45 25.00 20.34
CA VAL A 88 0.73 23.60 20.71
C VAL A 88 2.23 23.36 20.76
N GLN A 89 2.66 22.61 21.78
CA GLN A 89 4.05 22.22 21.98
C GLN A 89 4.17 20.77 21.45
N ALA A 90 4.76 20.61 20.26
CA ALA A 90 4.97 19.35 19.57
C ALA A 90 6.47 19.07 19.40
#